data_AF-A0ABD3P5P4-F1
#
_entry.id   AF-A0ABD3P5P4-F1
#
_cell.length_a   1.000
_cell.length_b   1.000
_cell.length_c   1.000
_cell.angle_alpha   90.00
_cell.angle_beta   90.00
_cell.angle_gamma   90.00
#
_symmetry.space_group_name_H-M   'P 1'
#
loop_
_entity.id
_entity.type
_entity.pdbx_description
1 polymer ?
#
loop_
_entity_poly.entity_id
_entity_poly.type
_entity_poly.pdbx_seq_one_letter_code
_entity_poly.pdbx_strand_id
1 'polypeptide(L)'
;MLKAQIGDEFACVTNLDQKSMMDKSQWCRCVLRKVKRDLWEVLDESATELLKEVPDIVGEDEGVSKEWGLWYVFPSEEDSAAALAAVKKGADYEGNDVRLQVSPNRAMLRWASFEGQRKQAKIMQKRAQGSDGEFTVGDVVQVGLHWVDQTKVDGKNLTAVVVEVLDGGNLRCACKNGVLKNTYAPHTVSMLPGPSNNRVLCGLESAFEEWQGLPKITEREAARVVSAVGGQGFNIVCHCNGGCDNKRCSCKKAGVLCSSKCHTGNLKCLNCSDE
;
A
#
# COMPACT_ATOMS: atom_id res chain seq x y z
N MET A 1 15.69 34.01 50.10
CA MET A 1 15.90 33.31 48.82
C MET A 1 17.33 32.80 48.76
N LEU A 2 17.53 31.54 48.38
CA LEU A 2 18.85 31.02 47.98
C LEU A 2 19.41 31.88 46.84
N LYS A 3 20.73 32.04 46.77
CA LYS A 3 21.45 32.92 45.82
C LYS A 3 21.06 32.61 44.36
N ALA A 4 20.08 33.33 43.82
CA ALA A 4 19.73 33.26 42.40
C ALA A 4 20.89 33.83 41.56
N GLN A 5 21.26 33.12 40.51
CA GLN A 5 22.23 33.57 39.51
C GLN A 5 21.54 34.33 38.39
N ILE A 6 22.30 35.14 37.65
CA ILE A 6 21.77 35.81 36.47
C ILE A 6 21.38 34.74 35.44
N GLY A 7 20.13 34.80 34.98
CA GLY A 7 19.51 33.83 34.07
C GLY A 7 18.59 32.82 34.76
N ASP A 8 18.57 32.77 36.10
CA ASP A 8 17.67 31.84 36.81
C ASP A 8 16.20 32.25 36.64
N GLU A 9 15.35 31.24 36.44
CA GLU A 9 13.90 31.37 36.27
C GLU A 9 13.15 30.63 37.37
N PHE A 10 12.10 31.26 37.90
CA PHE A 10 11.28 30.71 38.97
C PHE A 10 9.80 30.90 38.65
N ALA A 11 9.01 29.83 38.77
CA ALA A 11 7.56 29.94 38.72
C ALA A 11 7.06 30.68 39.97
N CYS A 12 6.19 31.67 39.79
CA CYS A 12 5.55 32.40 40.87
C CYS A 12 4.11 32.76 40.51
N VAL A 13 3.36 33.20 41.52
CA VAL A 13 2.08 33.88 41.32
C VAL A 13 2.24 35.29 41.85
N THR A 14 1.83 36.28 41.06
CA THR A 14 2.00 37.70 41.37
C THR A 14 0.73 38.48 41.08
N ASN A 15 0.53 39.56 41.82
CA ASN A 15 -0.52 40.54 41.55
C ASN A 15 0.08 41.72 40.77
N LEU A 16 -0.31 41.89 39.50
CA LEU A 16 0.27 42.91 38.62
C LEU A 16 -0.17 44.33 38.97
N ASP A 17 -1.37 44.48 39.54
CA ASP A 17 -1.98 45.80 39.79
C ASP A 17 -1.48 46.45 41.08
N GLN A 18 -0.95 45.66 42.04
CA GLN A 18 -0.40 46.10 43.35
C GLN A 18 -1.29 47.07 44.17
N LYS A 19 -2.56 47.25 43.81
CA LYS A 19 -3.53 48.14 44.49
C LYS A 19 -4.18 47.49 45.71
N SER A 20 -4.39 46.17 45.65
CA SER A 20 -5.03 45.41 46.72
C SER A 20 -4.52 43.97 46.71
N MET A 21 -3.84 43.57 47.80
CA MET A 21 -3.34 42.21 47.99
C MET A 21 -4.46 41.17 48.21
N MET A 22 -5.66 41.62 48.60
CA MET A 22 -6.78 40.74 48.97
C MET A 22 -7.63 40.32 47.76
N ASP A 23 -7.50 41.00 46.63
CA ASP A 23 -8.23 40.66 45.42
C ASP A 23 -7.51 39.55 44.66
N LYS A 24 -7.93 38.32 44.89
CA LYS A 24 -7.38 37.11 44.25
C LYS A 24 -7.57 37.08 42.73
N SER A 25 -8.49 37.86 42.17
CA SER A 25 -8.73 37.88 40.71
C SER A 25 -7.60 38.53 39.92
N GLN A 26 -6.82 39.39 40.57
CA GLN A 26 -5.69 40.11 39.99
C GLN A 26 -4.37 39.34 40.09
N TRP A 27 -4.38 38.16 40.73
CA TRP A 27 -3.23 37.28 40.82
C TRP A 27 -3.15 36.41 39.58
N CYS A 28 -1.99 36.41 38.92
CA CYS A 28 -1.73 35.60 37.75
C CYS A 28 -0.43 34.80 37.92
N ARG A 29 -0.35 33.69 37.18
CA ARG A 29 0.81 32.80 37.14
C ARG A 29 1.84 33.41 36.19
N CYS A 30 3.08 33.50 36.68
CA CYS A 30 4.16 34.21 36.00
C CYS A 30 5.48 33.46 36.19
N VAL A 31 6.47 33.86 35.38
CA VAL A 31 7.85 33.41 35.53
C VAL A 31 8.72 34.61 35.91
N LEU A 32 9.38 34.51 37.07
CA LEU A 32 10.38 35.48 37.51
C LEU A 32 11.75 35.10 36.96
N ARG A 33 12.40 36.02 36.24
CA ARG A 33 13.74 35.84 35.67
C ARG A 33 14.72 36.84 36.26
N LYS A 34 15.88 36.36 36.75
CA LYS A 34 16.96 37.25 37.22
C LYS A 34 17.76 37.76 36.04
N VAL A 35 17.67 39.04 35.71
CA VAL A 35 18.36 39.61 34.53
C VAL A 35 19.69 40.26 34.89
N LYS A 36 19.71 40.97 36.01
CA LYS A 36 20.92 41.61 36.54
C LYS A 36 20.96 41.43 38.05
N ARG A 37 22.09 41.80 38.66
CA ARG A 37 22.24 41.78 40.12
C ARG A 37 21.10 42.48 40.85
N ASP A 38 20.63 43.61 40.33
CA ASP A 38 19.64 44.47 40.97
C ASP A 38 18.34 44.58 40.15
N LEU A 39 18.07 43.63 39.25
CA LEU A 39 16.87 43.65 38.39
C LEU A 39 16.30 42.25 38.15
N TRP A 40 15.00 42.13 38.38
CA TRP A 40 14.18 40.98 38.00
C TRP A 40 13.17 41.37 36.93
N GLU A 41 12.82 40.41 36.08
CA GLU A 41 11.71 40.50 35.16
C GLU A 41 10.61 39.54 35.58
N VAL A 42 9.37 40.00 35.54
CA VAL A 42 8.15 39.19 35.64
C VAL A 42 7.66 38.97 34.22
N LEU A 43 7.64 37.72 33.80
CA LEU A 43 7.17 37.26 32.50
C LEU A 43 5.79 36.61 32.65
N ASP A 44 5.09 36.46 31.53
CA ASP A 44 3.87 35.69 31.43
C ASP A 44 4.08 34.19 31.78
N GLU A 45 2.98 33.43 31.85
CA GLU A 45 3.01 32.00 32.16
C GLU A 45 3.86 31.19 31.16
N SER A 46 4.02 31.69 29.93
CA SER A 46 4.81 31.06 28.86
C SER A 46 6.29 31.51 28.86
N ALA A 47 6.73 32.33 29.82
CA ALA A 47 8.07 32.91 29.90
C ALA A 47 8.54 33.68 28.64
N THR A 48 7.59 34.19 27.85
CA THR A 48 7.81 34.78 26.53
C THR A 48 7.57 36.29 26.52
N GLU A 49 6.50 36.75 27.16
CA GLU A 49 6.12 38.16 27.20
C GLU A 49 6.54 38.80 28.52
N LEU A 50 7.19 39.97 28.46
CA LEU A 50 7.54 40.77 29.63
C LEU A 50 6.32 41.51 30.18
N LEU A 51 5.95 41.22 31.42
CA LEU A 51 4.85 41.89 32.11
C LEU A 51 5.32 43.08 32.94
N LYS A 52 6.41 42.92 33.71
CA LYS A 52 6.92 43.96 34.62
C LYS A 52 8.40 43.78 34.94
N GLU A 53 9.11 44.89 35.09
CA GLU A 53 10.45 44.93 35.68
C GLU A 53 10.38 45.26 37.18
N VAL A 54 11.21 44.60 37.98
CA VAL A 54 11.26 44.77 39.45
C VAL A 54 12.71 45.04 39.87
N PRO A 55 13.04 46.30 40.23
CA PRO A 55 14.32 46.62 40.83
C PRO A 55 14.51 45.87 42.16
N ASP A 56 15.74 45.45 42.44
CA ASP A 56 16.12 44.73 43.66
C ASP A 56 17.40 45.37 44.21
N ILE A 57 17.28 46.65 44.58
CA ILE A 57 18.39 47.52 44.98
C ILE A 57 18.75 47.24 46.44
N VAL A 58 20.03 46.92 46.68
CA VAL A 58 20.53 46.59 48.01
C VAL A 58 20.43 47.81 48.94
N GLY A 59 19.50 47.76 49.90
CA GLY A 59 19.31 48.79 50.93
C GLY A 59 17.96 49.49 50.89
N GLU A 60 17.20 49.34 49.80
CA GLU A 60 15.84 49.88 49.66
C GLU A 60 14.80 48.83 50.06
N ASP A 61 13.64 49.26 50.55
CA ASP A 61 12.56 48.37 51.02
C ASP A 61 11.72 47.74 49.91
N GLU A 62 12.11 47.98 48.65
CA GLU A 62 11.45 47.49 47.44
C GLU A 62 12.26 46.33 46.82
N GLY A 63 11.55 45.35 46.26
CA GLY A 63 12.18 44.24 45.52
C GLY A 63 11.66 42.85 45.86
N VAL A 64 11.86 41.92 44.92
CA VAL A 64 11.26 40.57 44.93
C VAL A 64 11.53 39.81 46.22
N SER A 65 12.73 39.93 46.79
CA SER A 65 13.09 39.22 48.04
C SER A 65 12.36 39.77 49.27
N LYS A 66 12.08 41.07 49.32
CA LYS A 66 11.40 41.74 50.44
C LYS A 66 9.87 41.67 50.30
N GLU A 67 9.38 41.73 49.07
CA GLU A 67 7.96 41.65 48.73
C GLU A 67 7.44 40.20 48.60
N TRP A 68 8.33 39.21 48.78
CA TRP A 68 7.94 37.80 48.79
C TRP A 68 7.02 37.49 49.97
N GLY A 69 5.88 36.87 49.68
CA GLY A 69 4.77 36.65 50.62
C GLY A 69 3.70 37.75 50.61
N LEU A 70 3.99 38.92 50.02
CA LEU A 70 3.05 40.04 49.90
C LEU A 70 2.52 40.17 48.47
N TRP A 71 3.42 40.36 47.50
CA TRP A 71 3.09 40.55 46.09
C TRP A 71 3.51 39.39 45.21
N TYR A 72 4.44 38.56 45.70
CA TYR A 72 4.95 37.38 45.03
C TYR A 72 4.81 36.17 45.95
N VAL A 73 4.24 35.09 45.46
CA VAL A 73 4.12 33.84 46.23
C VAL A 73 4.52 32.64 45.40
N PHE A 74 4.87 31.55 46.09
CA PHE A 74 5.05 30.26 45.42
C PHE A 74 3.72 29.77 44.85
N PRO A 75 3.73 29.15 43.66
CA PRO A 75 2.53 28.52 43.11
C PRO A 75 2.00 27.44 44.06
N SER A 76 0.68 27.41 44.23
CA SER A 76 0.00 26.34 44.94
C SER A 76 -0.15 25.09 44.06
N GLU A 77 -0.53 23.97 44.66
CA GLU A 77 -0.85 22.76 43.90
C GLU A 77 -1.99 23.02 42.88
N GLU A 78 -2.97 23.85 43.23
CA GLU A 78 -4.07 24.23 42.34
C GLU A 78 -3.56 25.01 41.12
N ASP A 79 -2.64 25.95 41.32
CA ASP A 79 -2.03 26.74 40.23
C ASP A 79 -1.25 25.84 39.25
N SER A 80 -0.52 24.86 39.80
CA SER A 80 0.23 23.89 39.02
C SER A 80 -0.68 22.95 38.22
N ALA A 81 -1.78 22.49 38.82
CA ALA A 81 -2.77 21.65 38.16
C ALA A 81 -3.49 22.41 37.02
N ALA A 82 -3.82 23.68 37.26
CA ALA A 82 -4.40 24.55 36.24
C ALA A 82 -3.44 24.80 35.08
N ALA A 83 -2.12 24.90 35.34
CA ALA A 83 -1.11 25.12 34.29
C ALA A 83 -0.99 23.89 33.40
N LEU A 84 -0.93 22.70 34.00
CA LEU A 84 -0.96 21.42 33.28
C LEU A 84 -2.24 21.24 32.45
N ALA A 85 -3.40 21.68 32.98
CA ALA A 85 -4.65 21.64 32.24
C ALA A 85 -4.64 22.58 31.02
N ALA A 86 -4.07 23.79 31.16
CA ALA A 86 -3.93 24.74 30.05
C ALA A 86 -3.01 24.19 28.95
N VAL A 87 -1.88 23.59 29.32
CA VAL A 87 -0.94 22.95 28.37
C VAL A 87 -1.62 21.81 27.61
N LYS A 88 -2.35 20.94 28.32
CA LYS A 88 -3.11 19.84 27.68
C LYS A 88 -4.15 20.38 26.70
N LYS A 89 -4.89 21.41 27.10
CA LYS A 89 -5.90 22.05 26.25
C LYS A 89 -5.26 22.68 25.00
N GLY A 90 -4.10 23.34 25.13
CA GLY A 90 -3.33 23.88 24.01
C GLY A 90 -2.86 22.80 23.03
N ALA A 91 -2.31 21.70 23.54
CA ALA A 91 -1.90 20.56 22.73
C ALA A 91 -3.08 19.91 21.98
N ASP A 92 -4.26 19.85 22.61
CA ASP A 92 -5.48 19.36 21.96
C ASP A 92 -5.92 20.30 20.82
N TYR A 93 -5.79 21.62 20.98
CA TYR A 93 -6.09 22.59 19.92
C TYR A 93 -5.11 22.48 18.74
N GLU A 94 -3.80 22.40 18.99
CA GLU A 94 -2.80 22.19 17.92
C GLU A 94 -3.01 20.86 17.18
N GLY A 95 -3.29 19.78 17.93
CA GLY A 95 -3.62 18.48 17.34
C GLY A 95 -4.93 18.48 16.54
N ASN A 96 -5.85 19.41 16.82
CA ASN A 96 -7.09 19.59 16.08
C ASN A 96 -6.90 20.48 14.84
N ASP A 97 -6.06 21.51 14.92
CA ASP A 97 -5.73 22.36 13.77
C ASP A 97 -4.97 21.59 12.68
N VAL A 98 -4.03 20.71 13.07
CA VAL A 98 -3.37 19.78 12.13
C VAL A 98 -4.37 18.84 11.45
N ARG A 99 -5.44 18.42 12.14
CA ARG A 99 -6.54 17.62 11.56
C ARG A 99 -7.39 18.45 10.59
N LEU A 100 -7.63 19.73 10.89
CA LEU A 100 -8.37 20.66 10.03
C LEU A 100 -7.57 21.09 8.79
N GLN A 101 -6.23 21.05 8.84
CA GLN A 101 -5.36 21.29 7.68
C GLN A 101 -5.36 20.18 6.63
N VAL A 102 -5.98 19.03 6.92
CA VAL A 102 -6.21 17.99 5.91
C VAL A 102 -7.63 18.12 5.39
N SER A 103 -7.78 18.53 4.13
CA SER A 103 -9.11 18.58 3.52
C SER A 103 -9.82 17.23 3.70
N PRO A 104 -11.11 17.20 4.08
CA PRO A 104 -11.83 15.96 4.36
C PRO A 104 -11.70 14.90 3.26
N ASN A 105 -11.66 15.36 2.00
CA ASN A 105 -11.43 14.50 0.83
C ASN A 105 -10.07 13.81 0.83
N ARG A 106 -8.98 14.48 1.26
CA ARG A 106 -7.64 13.88 1.29
C ARG A 106 -7.53 12.79 2.37
N ALA A 107 -8.17 13.00 3.52
CA ALA A 107 -8.23 11.98 4.58
C ALA A 107 -9.01 10.73 4.10
N MET A 108 -10.16 10.94 3.47
CA MET A 108 -10.97 9.87 2.90
C MET A 108 -10.24 9.10 1.79
N LEU A 109 -9.55 9.80 0.87
CA LEU A 109 -8.76 9.18 -0.20
C LEU A 109 -7.58 8.34 0.34
N ARG A 110 -6.91 8.82 1.40
CA ARG A 110 -5.85 8.06 2.08
C ARG A 110 -6.39 6.79 2.72
N TRP A 111 -7.54 6.90 3.42
CA TRP A 111 -8.20 5.74 4.01
C TRP A 111 -8.63 4.72 2.96
N ALA A 112 -9.27 5.17 1.88
CA ALA A 112 -9.67 4.31 0.77
C ALA A 112 -8.48 3.60 0.12
N SER A 113 -7.35 4.30 -0.03
CA SER A 113 -6.10 3.74 -0.54
C SER A 113 -5.50 2.70 0.41
N PHE A 114 -5.46 2.99 1.71
CA PHE A 114 -5.03 2.05 2.74
C PHE A 114 -5.87 0.78 2.72
N GLU A 115 -7.19 0.92 2.63
CA GLU A 115 -8.11 -0.20 2.62
C GLU A 115 -7.99 -1.03 1.32
N GLY A 116 -7.74 -0.36 0.18
CA GLY A 116 -7.41 -1.01 -1.09
C GLY A 116 -6.13 -1.84 -1.00
N GLN A 117 -5.04 -1.27 -0.47
CA GLN A 117 -3.77 -1.98 -0.25
C GLN A 117 -3.96 -3.18 0.69
N ARG A 118 -4.71 -3.00 1.79
CA ARG A 118 -4.98 -4.07 2.75
C ARG A 118 -5.77 -5.22 2.12
N LYS A 119 -6.75 -4.93 1.26
CA LYS A 119 -7.50 -5.95 0.50
C LYS A 119 -6.58 -6.71 -0.46
N GLN A 120 -5.72 -6.01 -1.20
CA GLN A 120 -4.76 -6.65 -2.11
C GLN A 120 -3.77 -7.55 -1.35
N ALA A 121 -3.22 -7.07 -0.22
CA ALA A 121 -2.32 -7.87 0.61
C ALA A 121 -2.96 -9.18 1.08
N LYS A 122 -4.23 -9.14 1.52
CA LYS A 122 -4.96 -10.37 1.90
C LYS A 122 -5.16 -11.33 0.74
N ILE A 123 -5.43 -10.83 -0.47
CA ILE A 123 -5.56 -11.66 -1.68
C ILE A 123 -4.21 -12.31 -2.00
N MET A 124 -3.12 -11.56 -1.94
CA MET A 124 -1.76 -12.07 -2.17
C MET A 124 -1.38 -13.15 -1.15
N GLN A 125 -1.67 -12.93 0.13
CA GLN A 125 -1.39 -13.91 1.19
C GLN A 125 -2.15 -15.22 0.97
N LYS A 126 -3.44 -15.16 0.61
CA LYS A 126 -4.23 -16.35 0.28
C LYS A 126 -3.71 -17.10 -0.94
N ARG A 127 -3.22 -16.38 -1.96
CA ARG A 127 -2.63 -16.98 -3.16
C ARG A 127 -1.34 -17.71 -2.82
N ALA A 128 -0.46 -17.10 -2.04
CA ALA A 128 0.78 -17.73 -1.58
C ALA A 128 0.47 -19.01 -0.79
N GLN A 129 -0.40 -18.92 0.24
CA GLN A 129 -0.77 -20.06 1.08
C GLN A 129 -1.44 -21.22 0.33
N GLY A 130 -2.18 -20.94 -0.75
CA GLY A 130 -2.84 -21.98 -1.55
C GLY A 130 -1.93 -22.67 -2.58
N SER A 131 -0.73 -22.14 -2.79
CA SER A 131 0.17 -22.54 -3.87
C SER A 131 1.41 -23.30 -3.41
N ASP A 132 1.63 -23.36 -2.09
CA ASP A 132 2.73 -24.08 -1.45
C ASP A 132 2.42 -25.58 -1.27
N GLY A 133 1.77 -26.20 -2.28
CA GLY A 133 1.65 -27.65 -2.34
C GLY A 133 2.97 -28.27 -2.79
N GLU A 134 3.45 -29.31 -2.11
CA GLU A 134 4.50 -30.15 -2.68
C GLU A 134 3.93 -30.92 -3.87
N PHE A 135 4.41 -30.61 -5.07
CA PHE A 135 3.99 -31.30 -6.29
C PHE A 135 4.85 -32.55 -6.49
N THR A 136 4.18 -33.68 -6.70
CA THR A 136 4.84 -34.95 -7.02
C THR A 136 4.67 -35.31 -8.50
N VAL A 137 5.58 -36.13 -9.00
CA VAL A 137 5.47 -36.65 -10.37
C VAL A 137 4.22 -37.51 -10.49
N GLY A 138 3.35 -37.20 -11.45
CA GLY A 138 2.06 -37.86 -11.66
C GLY A 138 0.85 -37.06 -11.19
N ASP A 139 1.04 -35.95 -10.48
CA ASP A 139 -0.06 -35.08 -10.07
C ASP A 139 -0.71 -34.37 -11.27
N VAL A 140 -2.03 -34.24 -11.22
CA VAL A 140 -2.82 -33.47 -12.18
C VAL A 140 -2.91 -32.02 -11.72
N VAL A 141 -2.45 -31.14 -12.59
CA VAL A 141 -2.35 -29.71 -12.35
C VAL A 141 -3.15 -28.92 -13.38
N GLN A 142 -3.57 -27.73 -12.99
CA GLN A 142 -4.18 -26.74 -13.87
C GLN A 142 -3.19 -25.60 -14.12
N VAL A 143 -2.88 -25.41 -15.39
CA VAL A 143 -2.06 -24.31 -15.90
C VAL A 143 -3.00 -23.21 -16.36
N GLY A 144 -2.89 -22.01 -15.80
CA GLY A 144 -3.70 -20.86 -16.23
C GLY A 144 -3.36 -20.44 -17.66
N LEU A 145 -4.34 -20.34 -18.54
CA LEU A 145 -4.16 -19.82 -19.89
C LEU A 145 -4.13 -18.30 -19.88
N HIS A 146 -3.36 -17.70 -20.78
CA HIS A 146 -3.40 -16.26 -20.97
C HIS A 146 -4.73 -15.86 -21.61
N TRP A 147 -5.28 -14.67 -21.28
CA TRP A 147 -6.58 -14.22 -21.79
C TRP A 147 -6.64 -14.12 -23.33
N VAL A 148 -5.48 -13.91 -23.96
CA VAL A 148 -5.34 -13.92 -25.43
C VAL A 148 -5.49 -15.32 -26.02
N ASP A 149 -5.26 -16.38 -25.25
CA ASP A 149 -5.37 -17.76 -25.74
C ASP A 149 -6.71 -18.40 -25.38
N GLN A 150 -7.57 -17.67 -24.66
CA GLN A 150 -8.90 -18.09 -24.25
C GLN A 150 -9.97 -17.63 -25.25
N THR A 151 -10.93 -18.51 -25.56
CA THR A 151 -12.22 -18.10 -26.15
C THR A 151 -13.25 -17.82 -25.06
N LYS A 152 -14.42 -17.30 -25.44
CA LYS A 152 -15.52 -17.05 -24.49
C LYS A 152 -16.13 -18.33 -23.91
N VAL A 153 -16.01 -19.46 -24.62
CA VAL A 153 -16.64 -20.73 -24.23
C VAL A 153 -15.65 -21.73 -23.64
N ASP A 154 -14.35 -21.53 -23.86
CA ASP A 154 -13.32 -22.44 -23.33
C ASP A 154 -13.03 -22.21 -21.85
N GLY A 155 -12.50 -23.26 -21.22
CA GLY A 155 -11.98 -23.17 -19.87
C GLY A 155 -10.79 -22.22 -19.76
N LYS A 156 -10.69 -21.52 -18.63
CA LYS A 156 -9.56 -20.60 -18.34
C LYS A 156 -8.24 -21.32 -18.05
N ASN A 157 -8.31 -22.61 -17.75
CA ASN A 157 -7.19 -23.41 -17.32
C ASN A 157 -7.04 -24.63 -18.22
N LEU A 158 -5.80 -25.00 -18.49
CA LEU A 158 -5.39 -26.21 -19.18
C LEU A 158 -5.05 -27.29 -18.17
N THR A 159 -5.68 -28.45 -18.26
CA THR A 159 -5.37 -29.60 -17.42
C THR A 159 -4.16 -30.35 -17.97
N ALA A 160 -3.15 -30.58 -17.12
CA ALA A 160 -1.91 -31.23 -17.47
C ALA A 160 -1.46 -32.15 -16.32
N VAL A 161 -0.57 -33.10 -16.61
CA VAL A 161 0.07 -33.96 -15.61
C VAL A 161 1.51 -33.53 -15.40
N VAL A 162 1.99 -33.53 -14.15
CA VAL A 162 3.40 -33.29 -13.82
C VAL A 162 4.20 -34.53 -14.20
N VAL A 163 5.20 -34.34 -15.05
CA VAL A 163 5.99 -35.42 -15.63
C VAL A 163 7.39 -35.45 -15.04
N GLU A 164 7.95 -34.28 -14.75
CA GLU A 164 9.30 -34.14 -14.23
C GLU A 164 9.35 -32.90 -13.32
N VAL A 165 9.98 -33.06 -12.16
CA VAL A 165 10.32 -31.95 -11.27
C VAL A 165 11.82 -31.69 -11.46
N LEU A 166 12.15 -30.50 -11.95
CA LEU A 166 13.52 -30.07 -12.23
C LEU A 166 14.24 -29.65 -10.94
N ASP A 167 15.57 -29.65 -10.96
CA ASP A 167 16.43 -29.34 -9.79
C ASP A 167 16.14 -27.97 -9.12
N GLY A 168 15.52 -27.04 -9.85
CA GLY A 168 15.08 -25.74 -9.33
C GLY A 168 13.66 -25.71 -8.76
N GLY A 169 13.01 -26.86 -8.57
CA GLY A 169 11.61 -26.96 -8.13
C GLY A 169 10.57 -26.62 -9.22
N ASN A 170 11.02 -26.32 -10.44
CA ASN A 170 10.14 -26.07 -11.57
C ASN A 170 9.57 -27.39 -12.11
N LEU A 171 8.32 -27.34 -12.54
CA LEU A 171 7.54 -28.46 -13.02
C LEU A 171 7.52 -28.47 -14.56
N ARG A 172 7.75 -29.64 -15.14
CA ARG A 172 7.45 -29.92 -16.54
C ARG A 172 6.13 -30.68 -16.61
N CYS A 173 5.21 -30.17 -17.41
CA CYS A 173 3.87 -30.69 -17.50
C CYS A 173 3.56 -31.19 -18.91
N ALA A 174 2.80 -32.28 -19.02
CA ALA A 174 2.32 -32.81 -20.29
C ALA A 174 0.79 -32.79 -20.37
N CYS A 175 0.30 -32.53 -21.57
CA CYS A 175 -1.11 -32.62 -21.94
C CYS A 175 -1.31 -33.79 -22.89
N LYS A 176 -2.57 -34.14 -23.18
CA LYS A 176 -2.94 -35.24 -24.09
C LYS A 176 -2.24 -35.23 -25.44
N ASN A 177 -1.86 -34.05 -25.94
CA ASN A 177 -1.35 -33.84 -27.29
C ASN A 177 0.13 -33.48 -27.35
N GLY A 178 0.81 -33.35 -26.21
CA GLY A 178 2.17 -32.85 -26.20
C GLY A 178 2.68 -32.45 -24.83
N VAL A 179 4.00 -32.33 -24.73
CA VAL A 179 4.67 -31.77 -23.56
C VAL A 179 4.68 -30.25 -23.69
N LEU A 180 4.33 -29.54 -22.62
CA LEU A 180 4.37 -28.07 -22.64
C LEU A 180 5.82 -27.59 -22.76
N LYS A 181 6.04 -26.65 -23.67
CA LYS A 181 7.36 -26.09 -23.94
C LYS A 181 7.93 -25.33 -22.74
N ASN A 182 7.06 -24.64 -22.00
CA ASN A 182 7.43 -23.89 -20.81
C ASN A 182 7.44 -24.79 -19.56
N THR A 183 8.30 -24.43 -18.62
CA THR A 183 8.34 -25.00 -17.26
C THR A 183 7.62 -24.06 -16.31
N TYR A 184 6.93 -24.62 -15.32
CA TYR A 184 6.09 -23.85 -14.41
C TYR A 184 6.64 -23.87 -13.00
N ALA A 185 6.64 -22.72 -12.33
CA ALA A 185 6.91 -22.72 -10.91
C ALA A 185 5.68 -23.28 -10.16
N PRO A 186 5.87 -23.98 -9.03
CA PRO A 186 4.77 -24.53 -8.23
C PRO A 186 3.65 -23.52 -7.95
N HIS A 187 4.01 -22.27 -7.69
CA HIS A 187 3.05 -21.23 -7.35
C HIS A 187 2.23 -20.68 -8.54
N THR A 188 2.60 -20.99 -9.78
CA THR A 188 1.87 -20.55 -10.99
C THR A 188 0.85 -21.56 -11.47
N VAL A 189 0.86 -22.77 -10.91
CA VAL A 189 -0.07 -23.84 -11.22
C VAL A 189 -0.89 -24.19 -9.98
N SER A 190 -2.09 -24.73 -10.19
CA SER A 190 -2.94 -25.19 -9.10
C SER A 190 -3.20 -26.69 -9.24
N MET A 191 -2.99 -27.45 -8.17
CA MET A 191 -3.37 -28.86 -8.12
C MET A 191 -4.88 -29.03 -8.25
N LEU A 192 -5.32 -30.11 -8.89
CA LEU A 192 -6.73 -30.50 -8.85
C LEU A 192 -7.05 -31.05 -7.44
N PRO A 193 -8.12 -30.58 -6.77
CA PRO A 193 -8.38 -30.99 -5.40
C PRO A 193 -8.99 -32.40 -5.29
N GLY A 194 -8.52 -33.16 -4.30
CA GLY A 194 -9.14 -34.40 -3.83
C GLY A 194 -9.24 -35.51 -4.90
N PRO A 195 -10.39 -36.21 -4.99
CA PRO A 195 -10.55 -37.37 -5.89
C PRO A 195 -10.46 -37.01 -7.38
N SER A 196 -10.51 -35.72 -7.72
CA SER A 196 -10.33 -35.23 -9.08
C SER A 196 -8.87 -35.26 -9.53
N ASN A 197 -7.90 -35.34 -8.61
CA ASN A 197 -6.48 -35.55 -8.93
C ASN A 197 -6.24 -37.00 -9.40
N ASN A 198 -6.83 -37.36 -10.53
CA ASN A 198 -6.78 -38.68 -11.08
C ASN A 198 -6.49 -38.61 -12.58
N ARG A 199 -5.27 -39.02 -12.95
CA ARG A 199 -4.77 -39.06 -14.33
C ARG A 199 -5.69 -39.82 -15.28
N VAL A 200 -6.33 -40.89 -14.81
CA VAL A 200 -7.20 -41.75 -15.62
C VAL A 200 -8.47 -40.99 -15.98
N LEU A 201 -9.11 -40.34 -14.99
CA LEU A 201 -10.32 -39.55 -15.21
C LEU A 201 -10.06 -38.35 -16.13
N CYS A 202 -8.88 -37.74 -16.05
CA CYS A 202 -8.49 -36.66 -16.94
C CYS A 202 -8.01 -37.15 -18.31
N GLY A 203 -7.84 -38.45 -18.52
CA GLY A 203 -7.33 -39.05 -19.76
C GLY A 203 -5.89 -38.66 -20.07
N LEU A 204 -5.05 -38.53 -19.05
CA LEU A 204 -3.65 -38.09 -19.13
C LEU A 204 -2.65 -39.24 -18.95
N GLU A 205 -3.10 -40.48 -18.87
CA GLU A 205 -2.26 -41.65 -18.61
C GLU A 205 -1.25 -41.91 -19.73
N SER A 206 -1.71 -41.93 -20.99
CA SER A 206 -0.82 -42.02 -22.15
C SER A 206 0.16 -40.86 -22.24
N ALA A 207 -0.29 -39.66 -21.89
CA ALA A 207 0.57 -38.48 -21.85
C ALA A 207 1.63 -38.52 -20.74
N PHE A 208 1.39 -39.27 -19.66
CA PHE A 208 2.34 -39.47 -18.58
C PHE A 208 3.36 -40.57 -18.92
N GLU A 209 2.93 -41.67 -19.54
CA GLU A 209 3.82 -42.80 -19.87
C GLU A 209 4.71 -42.51 -21.09
N GLU A 210 4.16 -41.90 -22.14
CA GLU A 210 4.85 -41.72 -23.44
C GLU A 210 5.36 -40.29 -23.66
N TRP A 211 5.47 -39.49 -22.60
CA TRP A 211 5.76 -38.06 -22.69
C TRP A 211 7.05 -37.72 -23.45
N GLN A 212 8.07 -38.58 -23.40
CA GLN A 212 9.35 -38.33 -24.08
C GLN A 212 9.24 -38.39 -25.61
N GLY A 213 8.27 -39.16 -26.12
CA GLY A 213 7.99 -39.27 -27.56
C GLY A 213 7.02 -38.20 -28.07
N LEU A 214 6.34 -37.48 -27.17
CA LEU A 214 5.37 -36.47 -27.53
C LEU A 214 6.04 -35.18 -28.03
N PRO A 215 5.42 -34.48 -29.01
CA PRO A 215 5.94 -33.20 -29.48
C PRO A 215 5.87 -32.14 -28.37
N LYS A 216 6.83 -31.21 -28.40
CA LYS A 216 6.81 -30.02 -27.55
C LYS A 216 5.84 -29.00 -28.13
N ILE A 217 4.78 -28.68 -27.39
CA ILE A 217 3.70 -27.77 -27.82
C ILE A 217 3.64 -26.54 -26.92
N THR A 218 3.10 -25.46 -27.46
CA THR A 218 2.79 -24.23 -26.71
C THR A 218 1.44 -24.32 -26.00
N GLU A 219 1.21 -23.47 -25.00
CA GLU A 219 -0.07 -23.40 -24.28
C GLU A 219 -1.24 -23.11 -25.23
N ARG A 220 -1.03 -22.25 -26.23
CA ARG A 220 -2.02 -21.94 -27.27
C ARG A 220 -2.38 -23.17 -28.11
N GLU A 221 -1.39 -23.95 -28.52
CA GLU A 221 -1.62 -25.16 -29.30
C GLU A 221 -2.36 -26.21 -28.48
N ALA A 222 -2.00 -26.37 -27.21
CA ALA A 222 -2.71 -27.26 -26.29
C ALA A 222 -4.16 -26.80 -26.07
N ALA A 223 -4.37 -25.51 -25.81
CA ALA A 223 -5.71 -24.93 -25.63
C ALA A 223 -6.58 -25.10 -26.87
N ARG A 224 -6.00 -24.97 -28.07
CA ARG A 224 -6.72 -25.16 -29.34
C ARG A 224 -7.30 -26.57 -29.47
N VAL A 225 -6.58 -27.58 -29.00
CA VAL A 225 -7.04 -28.99 -29.10
C VAL A 225 -8.14 -29.29 -28.10
N VAL A 226 -8.06 -28.70 -26.90
CA VAL A 226 -9.07 -28.90 -25.83
C VAL A 226 -10.33 -28.07 -26.10
N SER A 227 -10.21 -26.98 -26.85
CA SER A 227 -11.31 -26.09 -27.17
C SER A 227 -12.40 -26.77 -28.01
N ALA A 228 -13.66 -26.62 -27.60
CA ALA A 228 -14.82 -27.07 -28.36
C ALA A 228 -15.00 -26.34 -29.70
N VAL A 229 -14.49 -25.10 -29.81
CA VAL A 229 -14.63 -24.23 -30.99
C VAL A 229 -13.34 -24.07 -31.82
N GLY A 230 -12.33 -24.93 -31.60
CA GLY A 230 -11.04 -24.83 -32.32
C GLY A 230 -10.15 -23.64 -31.93
N GLY A 231 -10.31 -23.09 -30.72
CA GLY A 231 -9.50 -22.02 -30.14
C GLY A 231 -9.94 -20.61 -30.56
N GLN A 232 -9.12 -19.60 -30.26
CA GLN A 232 -9.49 -18.18 -30.44
C GLN A 232 -9.74 -17.73 -31.90
N GLY A 233 -9.68 -18.60 -32.90
CA GLY A 233 -9.93 -18.28 -34.32
C GLY A 233 -8.92 -17.31 -34.97
N PHE A 234 -8.06 -16.63 -34.20
CA PHE A 234 -7.11 -15.61 -34.66
C PHE A 234 -5.67 -16.13 -34.85
N ASN A 235 -5.49 -17.38 -35.27
CA ASN A 235 -4.14 -17.96 -35.34
C ASN A 235 -3.25 -17.32 -36.41
N ILE A 236 -3.82 -16.63 -37.40
CA ILE A 236 -3.07 -16.10 -38.55
C ILE A 236 -3.57 -14.69 -38.87
N VAL A 237 -2.72 -13.71 -38.58
CA VAL A 237 -2.95 -12.29 -38.87
C VAL A 237 -1.92 -11.87 -39.93
N CYS A 238 -2.37 -11.51 -41.13
CA CYS A 238 -1.48 -10.96 -42.15
C CYS A 238 -1.35 -9.45 -41.96
N HIS A 239 -0.15 -8.89 -42.10
CA HIS A 239 0.09 -7.45 -42.03
C HIS A 239 0.25 -6.86 -43.45
N CYS A 240 -0.59 -7.33 -44.37
CA CYS A 240 -0.50 -6.98 -45.78
C CYS A 240 -1.10 -5.59 -46.04
N ASN A 241 -0.33 -4.71 -46.69
CA ASN A 241 -0.78 -3.38 -47.11
C ASN A 241 -1.41 -3.36 -48.52
N GLY A 242 -1.38 -4.49 -49.24
CA GLY A 242 -1.87 -4.63 -50.62
C GLY A 242 -2.93 -5.72 -50.77
N GLY A 243 -3.14 -6.16 -52.01
CA GLY A 243 -4.03 -7.27 -52.34
C GLY A 243 -3.56 -8.59 -51.73
N CYS A 244 -4.38 -9.21 -50.88
CA CYS A 244 -4.10 -10.51 -50.28
C CYS A 244 -4.39 -11.68 -51.24
N ASP A 245 -4.00 -11.57 -52.51
CA ASP A 245 -4.30 -12.53 -53.58
C ASP A 245 -3.28 -13.68 -53.66
N ASN A 246 -2.04 -13.41 -53.30
CA ASN A 246 -0.92 -14.32 -53.45
C ASN A 246 -0.45 -14.94 -52.12
N LYS A 247 0.39 -15.97 -52.21
CA LYS A 247 0.95 -16.68 -51.05
C LYS A 247 1.94 -15.86 -50.20
N ARG A 248 2.17 -14.57 -50.49
CA ARG A 248 2.87 -13.65 -49.57
C ARG A 248 1.97 -13.26 -48.40
N CYS A 249 0.65 -13.31 -48.57
CA CYS A 249 -0.30 -13.20 -47.46
C CYS A 249 -0.29 -14.48 -46.63
N SER A 250 0.00 -14.36 -45.33
CA SER A 250 0.00 -15.50 -44.39
C SER A 250 -1.34 -16.20 -44.31
N CYS A 251 -2.46 -15.44 -44.35
CA CYS A 251 -3.81 -15.99 -44.31
C CYS A 251 -4.10 -16.81 -45.58
N LYS A 252 -3.81 -16.26 -46.77
CA LYS A 252 -3.99 -16.96 -48.04
C LYS A 252 -3.12 -18.21 -48.14
N LYS A 253 -1.85 -18.12 -47.69
CA LYS A 253 -0.92 -19.26 -47.66
C LYS A 253 -1.45 -20.41 -46.81
N ALA A 254 -2.16 -20.09 -45.72
CA ALA A 254 -2.78 -21.07 -44.84
C ALA A 254 -4.21 -21.48 -45.26
N GLY A 255 -4.73 -20.96 -46.37
CA GLY A 255 -6.09 -21.26 -46.83
C GLY A 255 -7.20 -20.63 -45.99
N VAL A 256 -6.90 -19.57 -45.23
CA VAL A 256 -7.85 -18.88 -44.34
C VAL A 256 -8.16 -17.48 -44.90
N LEU A 257 -9.41 -17.04 -44.76
CA LEU A 257 -9.82 -15.66 -45.10
C LEU A 257 -9.25 -14.67 -44.07
N CYS A 258 -8.80 -13.52 -44.55
CA CYS A 258 -8.37 -12.39 -43.73
C CYS A 258 -9.59 -11.83 -42.99
N SER A 259 -9.46 -11.69 -41.67
CA SER A 259 -10.44 -10.98 -40.84
C SER A 259 -10.09 -9.49 -40.71
N SER A 260 -11.01 -8.71 -40.16
CA SER A 260 -10.82 -7.29 -39.84
C SER A 260 -9.61 -7.00 -38.93
N LYS A 261 -9.07 -8.02 -38.24
CA LYS A 261 -7.85 -7.92 -37.43
C LYS A 261 -6.54 -8.01 -38.22
N CYS A 262 -6.55 -8.48 -39.47
CA CYS A 262 -5.35 -8.60 -40.30
C CYS A 262 -4.78 -7.23 -40.64
N HIS A 263 -5.63 -6.38 -41.20
CA HIS A 263 -5.26 -5.04 -41.60
C HIS A 263 -6.40 -4.09 -41.25
N THR A 264 -6.13 -3.15 -40.35
CA THR A 264 -7.12 -2.13 -40.00
C THR A 264 -7.20 -1.14 -41.16
N GLY A 265 -8.29 -1.19 -41.94
CA GLY A 265 -8.56 -0.20 -43.01
C GLY A 265 -7.95 -0.46 -44.38
N ASN A 266 -7.40 -1.65 -44.66
CA ASN A 266 -7.00 -1.99 -46.04
C ASN A 266 -8.21 -2.45 -46.86
N LEU A 267 -8.76 -1.51 -47.64
CA LEU A 267 -9.88 -1.72 -48.58
C LEU A 267 -9.50 -2.53 -49.83
N LYS A 268 -8.20 -2.82 -50.03
CA LYS A 268 -7.70 -3.54 -51.21
C LYS A 268 -7.50 -5.03 -50.95
N CYS A 269 -7.98 -5.54 -49.82
CA CYS A 269 -7.88 -6.97 -49.52
C CYS A 269 -8.79 -7.79 -50.45
N LEU A 270 -8.20 -8.76 -51.14
CA LEU A 270 -8.90 -9.69 -52.05
C LEU A 270 -9.13 -11.07 -51.43
N ASN A 271 -8.84 -11.22 -50.13
CA ASN A 271 -9.00 -12.48 -49.39
C ASN A 271 -9.71 -12.20 -48.07
N CYS A 272 -10.78 -11.39 -48.07
CA CYS A 272 -11.66 -11.19 -46.92
C CYS A 272 -13.01 -11.92 -47.16
N SER A 273 -13.75 -12.20 -46.09
CA SER A 273 -15.16 -12.60 -46.20
C SER A 273 -16.00 -11.36 -46.51
N ASP A 274 -16.85 -11.44 -47.54
CA ASP A 274 -17.85 -10.42 -47.86
C ASP A 274 -19.02 -10.53 -46.87
N GLU A 275 -18.84 -10.03 -45.65
CA GLU A 275 -19.91 -9.80 -44.66
C GLU A 275 -19.75 -8.46 -43.95
#